data_AF-A0A1V3Q3L5-F1
#
_entry.id   AF-A0A1V3Q3L5-F1
#
_cell.length_a   1.000
_cell.length_b   1.000
_cell.length_c   1.000
_cell.angle_alpha   90.00
_cell.angle_beta   90.00
_cell.angle_gamma   90.00
#
_symmetry.space_group_name_H-M   'P 1'
#
loop_
_entity.id
_entity.type
_entity.pdbx_description
1 polymer ?
#
loop_
_entity_poly.entity_id
_entity_poly.type
_entity_poly.pdbx_seq_one_letter_code
_entity_poly.pdbx_strand_id
1 'polypeptide(L)'
;MKRFHIALAVADLDASITDYSARLGQRPQAVVAGTYAMWRTDQLNFSINQQPEHAGELRHVGFEDDDAHGFTCEADVNGIAWENFSALAQELRIISTYGVPAHEPVAEELIRN
;
A
#
# COMPACT_ATOMS: atom_id res chain seq x y z
N MET A 1 -3.43 -8.61 -13.99
CA MET A 1 -3.04 -7.21 -14.30
C MET A 1 -1.97 -6.77 -13.31
N LYS A 2 -1.14 -5.78 -13.66
CA LYS A 2 -0.12 -5.21 -12.76
C LYS A 2 -0.46 -3.79 -12.34
N ARG A 3 -0.40 -3.51 -11.04
CA ARG A 3 -0.45 -2.16 -10.46
C ARG A 3 0.94 -1.81 -9.95
N PHE A 4 1.42 -0.61 -10.26
CA PHE A 4 2.71 -0.15 -9.78
C PHE A 4 2.66 0.07 -8.27
N HIS A 5 3.57 -0.58 -7.54
CA HIS A 5 3.63 -0.49 -6.09
C HIS A 5 4.70 0.52 -5.65
N ILE A 6 4.34 1.38 -4.69
CA ILE A 6 5.27 2.33 -4.06
C ILE A 6 5.00 2.32 -2.55
N ALA A 7 6.06 2.18 -1.75
CA ALA A 7 6.00 2.29 -0.30
C ALA A 7 6.93 3.40 0.22
N LEU A 8 6.38 4.34 0.99
CA LEU A 8 7.13 5.44 1.60
C LEU A 8 7.09 5.39 3.12
N ALA A 9 8.17 5.83 3.76
CA ALA A 9 8.18 6.15 5.18
C ALA A 9 7.72 7.60 5.40
N VAL A 10 6.86 7.82 6.40
CA VAL A 10 6.33 9.15 6.75
C VAL A 10 6.51 9.46 8.24
N ALA A 11 6.58 10.75 8.57
CA ALA A 11 6.74 11.20 9.95
C ALA A 11 5.44 11.11 10.76
N ASP A 12 4.34 11.53 10.16
CA ASP A 12 3.02 11.57 10.79
C ASP A 12 2.00 10.96 9.83
N LEU A 13 1.37 9.88 10.26
CA LEU A 13 0.46 9.11 9.42
C LEU A 13 -0.80 9.90 9.07
N ASP A 14 -1.42 10.58 10.04
CA ASP A 14 -2.72 11.25 9.86
C ASP A 14 -2.60 12.48 8.94
N ALA A 15 -1.54 13.26 9.13
CA ALA A 15 -1.20 14.36 8.24
C ALA A 15 -0.91 13.86 6.82
N SER A 16 -0.18 12.76 6.70
CA SER A 16 0.14 12.15 5.40
C SER A 16 -1.09 11.55 4.71
N ILE A 17 -1.98 10.89 5.44
CA ILE A 17 -3.25 10.39 4.91
C ILE A 17 -4.07 11.55 4.34
N THR A 18 -4.14 12.67 5.07
CA THR A 18 -4.87 13.87 4.61
C THR A 18 -4.29 14.42 3.31
N ASP A 19 -2.97 14.59 3.24
CA ASP A 19 -2.30 15.12 2.04
C ASP A 19 -2.42 14.16 0.84
N TYR A 20 -2.02 12.90 1.00
CA TYR A 20 -2.05 11.94 -0.11
C TYR A 20 -3.46 11.64 -0.58
N SER A 21 -4.46 11.62 0.30
CA SER A 21 -5.86 11.44 -0.14
C SER A 21 -6.34 12.63 -0.97
N ALA A 22 -5.92 13.86 -0.65
CA ALA A 22 -6.24 15.03 -1.47
C ALA A 22 -5.55 14.97 -2.84
N ARG A 23 -4.30 14.53 -2.90
CA ARG A 23 -3.54 14.39 -4.16
C ARG A 23 -4.07 13.25 -5.05
N LEU A 24 -4.45 12.14 -4.44
CA LEU A 24 -4.97 10.96 -5.15
C LEU A 24 -6.46 11.08 -5.45
N GLY A 25 -7.17 12.04 -4.86
CA GLY A 25 -8.60 12.22 -5.03
C GLY A 25 -9.46 11.10 -4.42
N GLN A 26 -8.87 10.27 -3.54
CA GLN A 26 -9.56 9.17 -2.86
C GLN A 26 -8.94 8.89 -1.49
N ARG A 27 -9.75 8.30 -0.60
CA ARG A 27 -9.32 7.84 0.71
C ARG A 27 -8.51 6.53 0.61
N PRO A 28 -7.72 6.18 1.64
CA PRO A 28 -7.04 4.89 1.71
C PRO A 28 -8.06 3.75 1.77
N GLN A 29 -7.76 2.66 1.07
CA GLN A 29 -8.54 1.42 1.11
C GLN A 29 -8.27 0.58 2.36
N ALA A 30 -7.11 0.75 2.98
CA ALA A 30 -6.72 0.05 4.20
C ALA A 30 -5.99 1.03 5.12
N VAL A 31 -6.40 1.08 6.39
CA VAL A 31 -5.75 1.88 7.42
C VAL A 31 -5.53 1.03 8.67
N VAL A 32 -4.31 1.03 9.17
CA VAL A 32 -3.99 0.57 10.51
C VAL A 32 -3.56 1.78 11.32
N ALA A 33 -4.36 2.14 12.33
CA ALA A 33 -4.21 3.39 13.06
C ALA A 33 -2.79 3.57 13.63
N GLY A 34 -2.19 4.72 13.35
CA GLY A 34 -0.86 5.09 13.81
C GLY A 34 0.31 4.34 13.16
N THR A 35 0.08 3.40 12.23
CA THR A 35 1.16 2.60 11.64
C THR A 35 1.17 2.56 10.12
N TYR A 36 0.02 2.43 9.44
CA TYR A 36 -0.01 2.12 8.01
C TYR A 36 -1.26 2.66 7.30
N ALA A 37 -1.09 3.09 6.06
CA ALA A 37 -2.20 3.37 5.14
C ALA A 37 -1.85 2.96 3.70
N MET A 38 -2.85 2.54 2.95
CA MET A 38 -2.71 2.11 1.57
C MET A 38 -3.87 2.59 0.70
N TRP A 39 -3.53 3.05 -0.51
CA TRP A 39 -4.44 3.39 -1.58
C TRP A 39 -4.21 2.42 -2.75
N ARG A 40 -5.30 2.03 -3.40
CA ARG A 40 -5.24 1.24 -4.63
C ARG A 40 -6.13 1.89 -5.68
N THR A 41 -5.64 1.92 -6.92
CA THR A 41 -6.36 2.31 -8.13
C THR A 41 -6.20 1.20 -9.17
N ASP A 42 -6.65 1.42 -10.41
CA ASP A 42 -6.40 0.49 -11.51
C ASP A 42 -4.93 0.36 -11.87
N GLN A 43 -4.09 1.36 -11.58
CA GLN A 43 -2.68 1.36 -12.00
C GLN A 43 -1.69 1.51 -10.84
N LEU A 44 -2.16 1.86 -9.65
CA LEU A 44 -1.32 2.20 -8.51
C LEU A 44 -1.71 1.40 -7.27
N ASN A 45 -0.71 0.90 -6.57
CA ASN A 45 -0.77 0.46 -5.18
C ASN A 45 0.20 1.33 -4.38
N PHE A 46 -0.30 2.35 -3.71
CA PHE A 46 0.52 3.28 -2.94
C PHE A 46 0.33 3.03 -1.45
N SER A 47 1.42 2.92 -0.71
CA SER A 47 1.37 2.74 0.73
C SER A 47 2.35 3.62 1.47
N ILE A 48 1.98 3.96 2.70
CA ILE A 48 2.82 4.69 3.63
C ILE A 48 2.81 3.99 4.97
N ASN A 49 3.92 4.11 5.70
CA ASN A 49 3.96 3.71 7.10
C ASN A 49 4.70 4.74 7.95
N GLN A 50 4.29 4.85 9.22
CA GLN A 50 4.89 5.83 10.12
C GLN A 50 6.26 5.35 10.62
N GLN A 51 7.32 6.02 10.18
CA GLN A 51 8.71 5.84 10.60
C GLN A 51 9.38 7.23 10.61
N PRO A 52 9.22 8.01 11.71
CA PRO A 52 9.69 9.39 11.78
C PRO A 52 11.18 9.57 11.46
N GLU A 53 12.00 8.59 11.82
CA GLU A 53 13.44 8.57 11.57
C GLU A 53 13.81 8.38 10.07
N HIS A 54 12.87 7.87 9.26
CA HIS A 54 13.03 7.61 7.82
C HIS A 54 12.07 8.45 6.97
N ALA A 55 11.47 9.50 7.54
CA ALA A 55 10.43 10.26 6.88
C ALA A 55 10.90 10.86 5.53
N GLY A 56 10.11 10.63 4.48
CA GLY A 56 10.42 11.08 3.11
C GLY A 56 11.26 10.09 2.30
N GLU A 57 11.70 8.98 2.90
CA GLU A 57 12.45 7.94 2.20
C GLU A 57 11.54 6.99 1.41
N LEU A 58 12.00 6.61 0.22
CA LEU A 58 11.45 5.49 -0.52
C LEU A 58 11.93 4.19 0.14
N ARG A 59 10.99 3.33 0.54
CA ARG A 59 11.32 2.03 1.14
C ARG A 59 11.52 0.96 0.08
N HIS A 60 10.57 0.86 -0.84
CA HIS A 60 10.61 -0.06 -1.98
C HIS A 60 9.57 0.35 -3.01
N VAL A 61 9.77 -0.13 -4.24
CA VAL A 61 8.77 -0.11 -5.31
C VAL A 61 8.45 -1.54 -5.71
N GLY A 62 7.57 -1.73 -6.69
CA GLY A 62 7.24 -3.07 -7.14
C GLY A 62 6.03 -3.16 -8.04
N PHE A 63 5.47 -4.36 -8.09
CA PHE A 63 4.18 -4.61 -8.69
C PHE A 63 3.30 -5.44 -7.76
N GLU A 64 2.05 -4.98 -7.59
CA GLU A 64 0.97 -5.90 -7.28
C GLU A 64 0.55 -6.55 -8.59
N ASP A 65 0.70 -7.86 -8.70
CA ASP A 65 0.47 -8.66 -9.89
C ASP A 65 -0.52 -9.78 -9.60
N ASP A 66 -1.64 -9.81 -10.32
CA ASP A 66 -2.67 -10.85 -10.16
C ASP A 66 -2.12 -12.25 -10.49
N ASP A 67 -1.09 -12.34 -11.34
CA ASP A 67 -0.46 -13.60 -11.75
C ASP A 67 0.72 -14.00 -10.84
N ALA A 68 1.05 -13.21 -9.81
CA ALA A 68 2.15 -13.53 -8.90
C ALA A 68 1.81 -14.70 -7.97
N HIS A 69 2.68 -15.72 -8.00
CA HIS A 69 2.63 -16.86 -7.08
C HIS A 69 3.53 -16.62 -5.87
N GLY A 70 3.04 -15.80 -4.93
CA GLY A 70 3.71 -15.53 -3.66
C GLY A 70 4.29 -14.12 -3.58
N PHE A 71 5.39 -13.98 -2.86
CA PHE A 71 6.06 -12.71 -2.62
C PHE A 71 7.54 -12.84 -2.98
N THR A 72 8.04 -11.94 -3.82
CA THR A 72 9.46 -11.86 -4.20
C THR A 72 9.99 -10.46 -3.91
N CYS A 73 11.28 -10.38 -3.61
CA CYS A 73 11.99 -9.12 -3.38
C CYS A 73 13.40 -9.24 -3.96
N GLU A 74 13.75 -8.33 -4.85
CA GLU A 74 15.07 -8.21 -5.47
C GLU A 74 15.47 -6.75 -5.58
N ALA A 75 16.76 -6.46 -5.79
CA ALA A 75 17.24 -5.09 -5.98
C ALA A 75 17.43 -4.79 -7.48
N ASP A 76 17.09 -3.58 -7.92
CA ASP A 76 17.45 -3.13 -9.27
C ASP A 76 18.93 -2.74 -9.38
N VAL A 77 19.33 -2.28 -10.56
CA VAL A 77 20.72 -1.85 -10.84
C VAL A 77 21.19 -0.66 -10.01
N ASN A 78 20.28 0.05 -9.34
CA ASN A 78 20.57 1.18 -8.45
C ASN A 78 20.47 0.80 -6.96
N GLY A 79 20.12 -0.46 -6.65
CA GLY A 79 19.96 -0.94 -5.28
C GLY A 79 18.58 -0.64 -4.67
N ILE A 80 17.60 -0.19 -5.46
CA ILE A 80 16.23 -0.01 -4.96
C ILE A 80 15.60 -1.39 -4.81
N ALA A 81 14.94 -1.66 -3.68
CA ALA A 81 14.19 -2.88 -3.50
C ALA A 81 12.91 -2.87 -4.35
N TRP A 82 12.73 -3.94 -5.13
CA TRP A 82 11.58 -4.23 -5.97
C TRP A 82 10.85 -5.45 -5.43
N GLU A 83 9.58 -5.27 -5.10
CA GLU A 83 8.70 -6.33 -4.62
C GLU A 83 7.73 -6.76 -5.75
N ASN A 84 7.46 -8.06 -5.87
CA ASN A 84 6.37 -8.55 -6.72
C ASN A 84 5.52 -9.55 -5.93
N PHE A 85 4.23 -9.25 -5.84
CA PHE A 85 3.28 -9.98 -5.00
C PHE A 85 1.84 -9.90 -5.50
N SER A 86 1.01 -10.83 -5.06
CA SER A 86 -0.44 -10.74 -5.27
C SER A 86 -1.12 -9.88 -4.20
N ALA A 87 -2.32 -9.38 -4.49
CA ALA A 87 -3.11 -8.59 -3.53
C ALA A 87 -3.33 -9.34 -2.19
N LEU A 88 -3.57 -10.66 -2.25
CA LEU A 88 -3.71 -11.50 -1.05
C LEU A 88 -2.41 -11.58 -0.24
N ALA A 89 -1.26 -11.71 -0.90
CA ALA A 89 0.03 -11.75 -0.23
C ALA A 89 0.33 -10.43 0.50
N GLN A 90 -0.02 -9.30 -0.10
CA GLN A 90 0.10 -7.99 0.53
C GLN A 90 -0.80 -7.86 1.77
N GLU A 91 -2.07 -8.27 1.65
CA GLU A 91 -3.05 -8.24 2.75
C GLU A 91 -2.55 -9.01 3.97
N LEU A 92 -2.11 -10.25 3.76
CA LEU A 92 -1.54 -11.09 4.83
C LEU A 92 -0.30 -10.45 5.48
N ARG A 93 0.53 -9.77 4.68
CA ARG A 93 1.70 -9.06 5.20
C ARG A 93 1.32 -7.84 6.01
N ILE A 94 0.31 -7.07 5.59
CA ILE A 94 -0.23 -5.94 6.36
C ILE A 94 -0.70 -6.43 7.73
N ILE A 95 -1.52 -7.50 7.75
CA ILE A 95 -2.03 -8.11 8.99
C ILE A 95 -0.89 -8.56 9.91
N SER A 96 0.10 -9.26 9.36
CA SER A 96 1.23 -9.77 10.14
C SER A 96 2.18 -8.68 10.64
N THR A 97 2.28 -7.54 9.95
CA THR A 97 3.30 -6.50 10.24
C THR A 97 2.73 -5.36 11.07
N TYR A 98 1.55 -4.88 10.69
CA TYR A 98 0.94 -3.69 11.26
C TYR A 98 -0.29 -4.02 12.12
N GLY A 99 -0.97 -5.12 11.82
CA GLY A 99 -2.23 -5.53 12.45
C GLY A 99 -3.39 -5.50 11.46
N VAL A 100 -4.60 -5.80 11.94
CA VAL A 100 -5.80 -5.90 11.09
C VAL A 100 -6.18 -4.50 10.57
N PRO A 101 -6.17 -4.27 9.25
CA PRO A 101 -6.58 -2.99 8.69
C PRO A 101 -8.09 -2.79 8.79
N ALA A 102 -8.49 -1.56 9.08
CA ALA A 102 -9.83 -1.09 8.78
C ALA A 102 -9.91 -0.82 7.28
N HIS A 103 -10.77 -1.56 6.59
CA HIS A 103 -11.12 -1.26 5.21
C HIS A 103 -12.33 -0.34 5.17
N GLU A 104 -12.36 0.62 4.24
CA GLU A 104 -13.65 1.20 3.90
C GLU A 104 -14.54 0.09 3.32
N PRO A 105 -15.83 0.06 3.68
CA PRO A 105 -16.75 -0.85 3.02
C PRO A 105 -16.70 -0.53 1.53
N VAL A 106 -16.29 -1.52 0.72
CA VAL A 106 -16.53 -1.48 -0.72
C VAL A 106 -18.03 -1.25 -0.84
N ALA A 107 -18.43 -0.11 -1.42
CA ALA A 107 -19.84 0.10 -1.73
C ALA A 107 -20.29 -1.16 -2.48
N GLU A 108 -21.21 -1.92 -1.89
CA GLU A 108 -21.80 -3.12 -2.46
C GLU A 108 -22.58 -2.75 -3.73
N GLU A 109 -21.89 -2.42 -4.82
CA GLU A 109 -22.41 -2.67 -6.16
C GLU A 109 -22.33 -4.18 -6.36
N LEU A 110 -23.32 -4.92 -5.82
CA LEU A 110 -23.81 -6.23 -6.32
C LEU A 110 -24.86 -6.90 -5.41
N ILE A 111 -25.66 -6.13 -4.64
CA ILE A 111 -27.02 -6.56 -4.28
C ILE A 111 -28.04 -5.68 -5.02
N ARG A 112 -28.03 -5.76 -6.35
CA ARG A 112 -29.23 -5.47 -7.15
C ARG A 112 -29.35 -6.46 -8.31
N ASN A 113 -30.42 -7.24 -8.19
CA ASN A 113 -31.04 -8.21 -9.09
C ASN A 113 -30.46 -9.62 -9.12
#